data_AF-A0A1V5CBK6-F1
#
_entry.id   AF-A0A1V5CBK6-F1
#
_cell.length_a   1.000
_cell.length_b   1.000
_cell.length_c   1.000
_cell.angle_alpha   90.00
_cell.angle_beta   90.00
_cell.angle_gamma   90.00
#
_symmetry.space_group_name_H-M   'P 1'
#
loop_
_entity.id
_entity.type
_entity.pdbx_description
1 polymer ?
#
loop_
_entity_poly.entity_id
_entity_poly.type
_entity_poly.pdbx_seq_one_letter_code
_entity_poly.pdbx_strand_id
1 'polypeptide(L)'
;MPGRRITIPKMIRDVVLNEFNHRCAMCGADRPQIHHIDGDPANNTVENLLPLCPNNHLLDSHNPTRPVDPEKLRLLRRFKDPLVLSPAFDPLFRRSLFLLQLSDIPFDPGTMQSQVEELVAFVRALAMGAFYADRLQQLLSRPPNPGVWTENTPEWEFREHHERGEREFRAKLLSNRDTGVSLIVELLRYQQWSTT
;
A
#
# COMPACT_ATOMS: atom_id res chain seq x y z
N MET A 1 6.43 29.67 7.34
CA MET A 1 6.32 29.63 8.82
C MET A 1 5.97 28.21 9.20
N PRO A 2 6.81 27.44 9.93
CA PRO A 2 6.37 26.14 10.42
C PRO A 2 5.21 26.38 11.39
N GLY A 3 4.05 25.79 11.08
CA GLY A 3 2.86 25.90 11.92
C GLY A 3 3.14 25.46 13.36
N ARG A 4 2.43 26.06 14.32
CA ARG A 4 2.55 25.73 15.74
C ARG A 4 2.35 24.23 15.93
N ARG A 5 3.41 23.51 16.33
CA ARG A 5 3.31 22.07 16.62
C ARG A 5 2.28 21.86 17.72
N ILE A 6 1.24 21.08 17.42
CA ILE A 6 0.24 20.68 18.41
C ILE A 6 0.86 19.54 19.23
N THR A 7 0.81 19.65 20.55
CA THR A 7 1.32 18.59 21.42
C THR A 7 0.47 17.33 21.25
N ILE A 8 1.13 16.20 20.97
CA ILE A 8 0.46 14.89 20.92
C ILE A 8 -0.08 14.59 22.33
N PRO A 9 -1.38 14.31 22.49
CA PRO A 9 -1.94 13.92 23.79
C PRO A 9 -1.20 12.72 24.39
N LYS A 10 -0.89 12.79 25.69
CA LYS A 10 -0.12 11.75 26.39
C LYS A 10 -0.72 10.35 26.19
N MET A 11 -2.05 10.23 26.27
CA MET A 11 -2.75 8.97 26.06
C MET A 11 -2.49 8.34 24.69
N ILE A 12 -2.56 9.15 23.61
CA ILE A 12 -2.30 8.69 22.24
C ILE A 12 -0.84 8.28 22.10
N ARG A 13 0.08 9.08 22.64
CA ARG A 13 1.50 8.76 22.66
C ARG A 13 1.78 7.41 23.35
N ASP A 14 1.18 7.20 24.52
CA ASP A 14 1.38 5.97 25.30
C ASP A 14 0.80 4.75 24.57
N VAL A 15 -0.36 4.88 23.90
CA VAL A 15 -0.93 3.82 23.04
C VAL A 15 0.05 3.42 21.94
N VAL A 16 0.58 4.39 21.19
CA VAL A 16 1.53 4.11 20.08
C VAL A 16 2.81 3.49 20.61
N LEU A 17 3.37 4.00 21.71
CA LEU A 17 4.60 3.45 22.29
C LEU A 17 4.40 2.02 22.81
N ASN A 18 3.29 1.75 23.51
CA ASN A 18 2.96 0.42 24.01
C ASN A 18 2.82 -0.59 22.86
N GLU A 19 2.16 -0.19 21.76
CA GLU A 19 1.96 -1.05 20.61
C GLU A 19 3.26 -1.56 19.97
N PHE A 20 4.32 -0.75 20.03
CA PHE A 20 5.66 -1.09 19.53
C PHE A 20 6.65 -1.45 20.65
N ASN A 21 6.16 -1.79 21.85
CA ASN A 21 7.00 -2.15 23.00
C ASN A 21 8.09 -1.11 23.33
N HIS A 22 7.77 0.17 23.18
CA HIS A 22 8.71 1.29 23.34
C HIS A 22 9.96 1.22 22.46
N ARG A 23 9.87 0.54 21.31
CA ARG A 23 10.96 0.39 20.34
C ARG A 23 10.67 1.10 19.03
N CYS A 24 11.73 1.39 18.29
CA CYS A 24 11.62 1.93 16.94
C CYS A 24 10.95 0.93 15.99
N ALA A 25 9.93 1.38 15.27
CA ALA A 25 9.20 0.57 14.28
C ALA A 25 10.07 0.09 13.11
N MET A 26 11.17 0.80 12.79
CA MET A 26 12.07 0.44 11.70
C MET A 26 13.21 -0.50 12.11
N CYS A 27 13.89 -0.23 13.23
CA CYS A 27 15.12 -0.96 13.60
C CYS A 27 15.09 -1.59 15.00
N GLY A 28 14.02 -1.40 15.78
CA GLY A 28 13.90 -1.98 17.12
C GLY A 28 14.72 -1.28 18.22
N ALA A 29 15.45 -0.21 17.90
CA ALA A 29 16.21 0.57 18.88
C ALA A 29 15.33 1.24 19.94
N ASP A 30 15.89 1.46 21.13
CA ASP A 30 15.18 2.04 22.27
C ASP A 30 15.01 3.56 22.16
N ARG A 31 14.17 4.12 23.05
CA ARG A 31 13.90 5.57 23.18
C ARG A 31 13.42 6.24 21.88
N PRO A 32 12.36 5.72 21.23
CA PRO A 32 11.81 6.33 20.04
C PRO A 32 11.10 7.67 20.33
N GLN A 33 11.11 8.53 19.32
CA GLN A 33 10.29 9.73 19.20
C GLN A 33 9.10 9.44 18.29
N ILE A 34 8.00 10.16 18.49
CA ILE A 34 6.81 9.98 17.65
C ILE A 34 6.96 10.79 16.36
N HIS A 35 6.76 10.12 15.24
CA HIS A 35 6.80 10.65 13.88
C HIS A 35 5.42 10.60 13.24
N HIS A 36 5.00 11.69 12.58
CA HIS A 36 3.77 11.78 11.80
C HIS A 36 4.01 11.30 10.38
N ILE A 37 3.26 10.28 9.93
CA ILE A 37 3.45 9.64 8.62
C ILE A 37 3.15 10.60 7.47
N ASP A 38 2.08 11.40 7.58
CA ASP A 38 1.69 12.39 6.57
C ASP A 38 2.48 13.72 6.66
N GLY A 39 3.34 13.87 7.67
CA GLY A 39 4.07 15.11 7.95
C GLY A 39 3.24 16.25 8.55
N ASP A 40 1.94 16.05 8.82
CA ASP A 40 1.08 17.05 9.44
C ASP A 40 1.11 16.91 10.99
N PRO A 41 1.72 17.87 11.71
CA PRO A 41 1.79 17.82 13.17
C PRO A 41 0.44 18.01 13.87
N ALA A 42 -0.63 18.34 13.14
CA ALA A 42 -1.99 18.41 13.68
C ALA A 42 -2.72 17.06 13.66
N ASN A 43 -2.32 16.11 12.79
CA ASN A 43 -2.98 14.83 12.64
C ASN A 43 -2.45 13.80 13.66
N ASN A 44 -3.01 13.83 14.87
CA ASN A 44 -2.62 12.95 15.98
C ASN A 44 -3.39 11.62 16.02
N THR A 45 -3.92 11.12 14.90
CA THR A 45 -4.57 9.80 14.86
C THR A 45 -3.53 8.69 15.10
N VAL A 46 -3.89 7.63 15.83
CA VAL A 46 -2.95 6.56 16.23
C VAL A 46 -2.31 5.89 15.00
N GLU A 47 -3.05 5.82 13.91
CA GLU A 47 -2.66 5.24 12.62
C GLU A 47 -1.69 6.14 11.84
N ASN A 48 -1.67 7.46 12.11
CA ASN A 48 -0.75 8.40 11.50
C ASN A 48 0.58 8.54 12.27
N LEU A 49 0.75 7.81 13.37
CA LEU A 49 1.92 7.95 14.26
C LEU A 49 2.79 6.70 14.27
N LEU A 50 4.11 6.90 14.16
CA LEU A 50 5.13 5.86 14.25
C LEU A 50 6.19 6.19 15.29
N PRO A 51 6.60 5.25 16.15
CA PRO A 51 7.75 5.45 17.02
C PRO A 51 9.05 5.19 16.27
N LEU A 52 9.89 6.21 16.09
CA LEU A 52 11.17 6.14 15.39
C LEU A 52 12.33 6.58 16.29
N CYS A 53 13.46 5.86 16.30
CA CYS A 53 14.65 6.32 17.03
C CYS A 53 15.25 7.57 16.36
N PRO A 54 16.06 8.38 17.06
CA PRO A 54 16.65 9.60 16.49
C PRO A 54 17.36 9.38 15.14
N ASN A 55 18.00 8.23 14.93
CA ASN A 55 18.66 7.90 13.67
C ASN A 55 17.64 7.80 12.52
N ASN A 56 16.58 7.01 12.71
CA ASN A 56 15.56 6.79 11.68
C ASN A 56 14.51 7.91 11.61
N HIS A 57 14.45 8.76 12.64
CA HIS A 57 13.61 9.96 12.65
C HIS A 57 14.24 11.09 11.83
N LEU A 58 15.55 11.02 11.55
CA LEU A 58 16.33 12.01 10.78
C LEU A 58 16.77 11.50 9.41
N LEU A 59 16.82 10.18 9.19
CA LEU A 59 17.34 9.54 7.98
C LEU A 59 16.24 8.92 7.10
N ASP A 60 16.25 9.26 5.81
CA ASP A 60 16.03 8.28 4.74
C ASP A 60 17.42 7.69 4.40
N SER A 61 17.59 6.37 4.55
CA SER A 61 18.90 5.69 4.51
C SER A 61 19.55 5.67 3.12
N HIS A 62 18.85 6.10 2.06
CA HIS A 62 19.37 6.04 0.69
C HIS A 62 19.41 7.38 -0.04
N ASN A 63 18.81 8.44 0.53
CA ASN A 63 18.97 9.80 0.05
C ASN A 63 18.62 10.79 1.18
N PRO A 64 19.61 11.35 1.92
CA PRO A 64 19.33 12.23 3.06
C PRO A 64 18.59 13.54 2.69
N THR A 65 18.34 13.77 1.39
CA THR A 65 17.59 14.92 0.88
C THR A 65 16.12 14.62 0.53
N ARG A 66 15.69 13.36 0.53
CA ARG A 66 14.28 13.00 0.27
C ARG A 66 13.66 12.31 1.50
N PRO A 67 12.44 12.69 1.87
CA PRO A 67 11.69 11.98 2.91
C PRO A 67 11.25 10.60 2.38
N VAL A 68 11.16 9.62 3.29
CA VAL A 68 10.56 8.31 3.00
C VAL A 68 9.11 8.51 2.52
N ASP A 69 8.72 7.76 1.49
CA ASP A 69 7.36 7.81 0.95
C ASP A 69 6.31 7.51 2.06
N PRO A 70 5.34 8.42 2.30
CA PRO A 70 4.30 8.23 3.32
C PRO A 70 3.54 6.92 3.17
N GLU A 71 3.30 6.44 1.95
CA GLU A 71 2.59 5.19 1.72
C GLU A 71 3.42 3.97 2.18
N LYS A 72 4.75 4.02 2.05
CA LYS A 72 5.62 2.98 2.65
C LYS A 72 5.58 3.01 4.17
N LEU A 73 5.53 4.21 4.77
CA LEU A 73 5.37 4.35 6.22
C LEU A 73 4.00 3.85 6.69
N ARG A 74 2.93 4.04 5.91
CA ARG A 74 1.61 3.46 6.17
C ARG A 74 1.66 1.93 6.12
N LEU A 75 2.37 1.35 5.15
CA LEU A 75 2.61 -0.10 5.10
C LEU A 75 3.38 -0.58 6.33
N LEU A 76 4.46 0.12 6.73
CA LEU A 76 5.21 -0.22 7.94
C LEU A 76 4.31 -0.19 9.18
N ARG A 77 3.50 0.87 9.33
CA ARG A 77 2.58 1.02 10.46
C ARG A 77 1.59 -0.14 10.54
N ARG A 78 1.04 -0.54 9.39
CA ARG A 78 0.01 -1.56 9.27
C ARG A 78 0.56 -2.98 9.49
N PHE A 79 1.66 -3.32 8.82
CA PHE A 79 2.19 -4.69 8.79
C PHE A 79 3.32 -4.93 9.79
N LYS A 80 3.91 -3.86 10.35
CA LYS A 80 5.05 -3.92 11.29
C LYS A 80 6.22 -4.71 10.73
N ASP A 81 6.38 -4.68 9.41
CA ASP A 81 7.40 -5.42 8.66
C ASP A 81 8.38 -4.43 8.03
N PRO A 82 9.63 -4.33 8.51
CA PRO A 82 10.60 -3.36 8.00
C PRO A 82 11.05 -3.66 6.56
N LEU A 83 10.79 -4.86 6.01
CA LEU A 83 11.13 -5.18 4.62
C LEU A 83 10.41 -4.28 3.61
N VAL A 84 9.28 -3.67 3.99
CA VAL A 84 8.56 -2.69 3.15
C VAL A 84 9.32 -1.38 2.95
N LEU A 85 10.41 -1.16 3.71
CA LEU A 85 11.31 -0.03 3.50
C LEU A 85 12.56 -0.42 2.72
N SER A 86 12.75 -1.70 2.41
CA SER A 86 13.95 -2.15 1.68
C SER A 86 13.96 -1.60 0.25
N PRO A 87 15.14 -1.28 -0.31
CA PRO A 87 15.27 -0.91 -1.72
C PRO A 87 14.73 -1.97 -2.67
N ALA A 88 14.91 -3.24 -2.28
CA ALA A 88 14.39 -4.42 -2.97
C ALA A 88 12.87 -4.40 -3.18
N PHE A 89 12.12 -3.80 -2.24
CA PHE A 89 10.67 -3.68 -2.36
C PHE A 89 10.23 -2.59 -3.34
N ASP A 90 11.08 -1.61 -3.66
CA ASP A 90 10.69 -0.41 -4.43
C ASP A 90 10.02 -0.73 -5.79
N PRO A 91 10.52 -1.67 -6.61
CA PRO A 91 9.88 -2.03 -7.87
C PRO A 91 8.48 -2.63 -7.70
N LEU A 92 8.26 -3.39 -6.62
CA LEU A 92 6.97 -3.99 -6.31
C LEU A 92 6.01 -2.95 -5.73
N PHE A 93 6.50 -2.09 -4.83
CA PHE A 93 5.76 -0.98 -4.26
C PHE A 93 5.19 -0.07 -5.34
N ARG A 94 6.01 0.39 -6.30
CA ARG A 94 5.57 1.27 -7.39
C ARG A 94 4.44 0.65 -8.22
N ARG A 95 4.51 -0.65 -8.49
CA ARG A 95 3.47 -1.41 -9.22
C ARG A 95 2.21 -1.61 -8.41
N SER A 96 2.32 -1.64 -7.09
CA SER A 96 1.17 -1.76 -6.18
C SER A 96 0.54 -0.42 -5.81
N LEU A 97 1.17 0.70 -6.15
CA LEU A 97 0.79 2.03 -5.65
C LEU A 97 -0.65 2.40 -6.04
N PHE A 98 -1.12 1.98 -7.22
CA PHE A 98 -2.49 2.21 -7.65
C PHE A 98 -3.52 1.60 -6.68
N LEU A 99 -3.23 0.46 -6.05
CA LEU A 99 -4.11 -0.16 -5.05
C LEU A 99 -4.24 0.71 -3.80
N LEU A 100 -3.13 1.32 -3.37
CA LEU A 100 -3.09 2.19 -2.19
C LEU A 100 -3.85 3.50 -2.45
N GLN A 101 -3.81 3.98 -3.68
CA GLN A 101 -4.38 5.27 -4.11
C GLN A 101 -5.74 5.16 -4.81
N LEU A 102 -6.41 3.98 -4.78
CA LEU A 102 -7.69 3.72 -5.46
C LEU A 102 -8.80 4.75 -5.15
N SER A 103 -8.74 5.38 -3.98
CA SER A 103 -9.72 6.38 -3.55
C SER A 103 -9.42 7.78 -4.06
N ASP A 104 -8.16 8.06 -4.42
CA ASP A 104 -7.65 9.40 -4.69
C ASP A 104 -7.43 9.67 -6.18
N ILE A 105 -7.42 8.63 -7.01
CA ILE A 105 -7.21 8.73 -8.46
C ILE A 105 -8.51 8.52 -9.25
N PRO A 106 -8.65 9.16 -10.43
CA PRO A 106 -9.73 8.84 -11.37
C PRO A 106 -9.72 7.36 -11.72
N PHE A 107 -10.90 6.74 -11.72
CA PHE A 107 -11.04 5.34 -12.05
C PHE A 107 -11.20 5.16 -13.56
N ASP A 108 -10.17 4.63 -14.21
CA ASP A 108 -10.21 4.19 -15.60
C ASP A 108 -10.04 2.66 -15.66
N PRO A 109 -11.06 1.89 -16.07
CA PRO A 109 -11.02 0.43 -16.03
C PRO A 109 -9.91 -0.19 -16.86
N GLY A 110 -9.56 0.40 -18.01
CA GLY A 110 -8.52 -0.12 -18.89
C GLY A 110 -7.14 0.04 -18.25
N THR A 111 -6.89 1.22 -17.68
CA THR A 111 -5.67 1.55 -16.94
C THR A 111 -5.54 0.67 -15.71
N MET A 112 -6.60 0.52 -14.92
CA MET A 112 -6.60 -0.32 -13.72
C MET A 112 -6.33 -1.79 -14.08
N GLN A 113 -6.95 -2.30 -15.14
CA GLN A 113 -6.71 -3.68 -15.58
C GLN A 113 -5.26 -3.89 -16.05
N SER A 114 -4.71 -2.95 -16.81
CA SER A 114 -3.30 -2.98 -17.24
C SER A 114 -2.34 -2.97 -16.05
N GLN A 115 -2.60 -2.13 -15.03
CA GLN A 115 -1.81 -2.09 -13.80
C GLN A 115 -1.89 -3.38 -12.99
N VAL A 116 -3.06 -4.01 -12.92
CA VAL A 116 -3.23 -5.34 -12.30
C VAL A 116 -2.41 -6.39 -13.05
N GLU A 117 -2.49 -6.42 -14.37
CA GLU A 117 -1.75 -7.38 -15.21
C GLU A 117 -0.24 -7.20 -15.06
N GLU A 118 0.26 -5.96 -15.08
CA GLU A 118 1.67 -5.67 -14.87
C GLU A 118 2.13 -6.15 -13.48
N LEU A 119 1.37 -5.83 -12.43
CA LEU A 119 1.66 -6.27 -11.07
C LEU A 119 1.69 -7.79 -10.94
N VAL A 120 0.69 -8.48 -11.49
CA VAL A 120 0.60 -9.96 -11.46
C VAL A 120 1.77 -10.58 -12.24
N ALA A 121 2.10 -10.06 -13.42
CA ALA A 121 3.21 -10.55 -14.22
C ALA A 121 4.55 -10.37 -13.48
N PHE A 122 4.75 -9.22 -12.85
CA PHE A 122 5.95 -8.96 -12.05
C PHE A 122 6.03 -9.89 -10.84
N VAL A 123 4.94 -10.03 -10.07
CA VAL A 123 4.88 -10.94 -8.92
C VAL A 123 5.17 -12.38 -9.34
N ARG A 124 4.66 -12.82 -10.49
CA ARG A 124 4.87 -14.19 -10.99
C ARG A 124 6.34 -14.52 -11.21
N ALA A 125 7.16 -13.52 -11.56
CA ALA A 125 8.59 -13.68 -11.79
C ALA A 125 9.43 -13.80 -10.50
N LEU A 126 8.84 -13.55 -9.33
CA LEU A 126 9.53 -13.61 -8.03
C LEU A 126 9.54 -15.04 -7.45
N ALA A 127 10.36 -15.27 -6.42
CA ALA A 127 10.37 -16.55 -5.70
C ALA A 127 9.01 -16.77 -5.03
N MET A 128 8.44 -17.98 -5.11
CA MET A 128 7.04 -18.27 -4.74
C MET A 128 5.99 -17.43 -5.51
N GLY A 129 6.41 -16.68 -6.52
CA GLY A 129 5.61 -15.68 -7.22
C GLY A 129 4.37 -16.24 -7.89
N ALA A 130 4.43 -17.44 -8.46
CA ALA A 130 3.30 -18.06 -9.15
C ALA A 130 2.06 -18.18 -8.25
N PHE A 131 2.24 -18.63 -7.00
CA PHE A 131 1.14 -18.78 -6.04
C PHE A 131 0.49 -17.43 -5.72
N TYR A 132 1.30 -16.42 -5.40
CA TYR A 132 0.80 -15.08 -5.07
C TYR A 132 0.19 -14.39 -6.29
N ALA A 133 0.78 -14.56 -7.47
CA ALA A 133 0.26 -14.03 -8.73
C ALA A 133 -1.13 -14.58 -9.04
N ASP A 134 -1.35 -15.89 -8.87
CA ASP A 134 -2.67 -16.50 -9.11
C ASP A 134 -3.73 -15.95 -8.14
N ARG A 135 -3.37 -15.76 -6.87
CA ARG A 135 -4.25 -15.16 -5.86
C ARG A 135 -4.56 -13.70 -6.16
N LEU A 136 -3.55 -12.90 -6.50
CA LEU A 136 -3.72 -11.51 -6.90
C LEU A 136 -4.58 -11.39 -8.17
N GLN A 137 -4.37 -12.25 -9.16
CA GLN A 137 -5.20 -12.31 -10.37
C GLN A 137 -6.67 -12.55 -10.00
N GLN A 138 -6.96 -13.54 -9.14
CA GLN A 138 -8.32 -13.85 -8.70
C GLN A 138 -8.99 -12.65 -8.00
N LEU A 139 -8.26 -12.00 -7.11
CA LEU A 139 -8.77 -10.90 -6.27
C LEU A 139 -8.91 -9.58 -7.02
N LEU A 140 -7.99 -9.28 -7.94
CA LEU A 140 -7.82 -7.95 -8.49
C LEU A 140 -8.21 -7.82 -9.95
N SER A 141 -8.36 -8.92 -10.70
CA SER A 141 -8.69 -8.80 -12.13
C SER A 141 -10.15 -8.47 -12.36
N ARG A 142 -10.41 -7.78 -13.48
CA ARG A 142 -11.76 -7.51 -13.95
C ARG A 142 -12.59 -8.81 -14.00
N PRO A 143 -13.80 -8.84 -13.43
CA PRO A 143 -14.69 -9.98 -13.57
C PRO A 143 -14.92 -10.32 -15.04
N PRO A 144 -15.03 -11.62 -15.41
CA PRO A 144 -15.40 -11.99 -16.76
C PRO A 144 -16.75 -11.36 -17.09
N ASN A 145 -16.86 -10.76 -18.27
CA ASN A 145 -18.11 -10.16 -18.72
C ASN A 145 -19.06 -11.29 -19.14
N PRO A 146 -20.19 -11.51 -18.45
CA PRO A 146 -21.08 -12.64 -18.76
C PRO A 146 -21.90 -12.44 -20.05
N GLY A 147 -21.88 -11.25 -20.65
CA GLY A 147 -22.67 -10.94 -21.84
C GLY A 147 -22.01 -11.40 -23.14
N VAL A 148 -22.73 -12.22 -23.93
CA VAL A 148 -22.44 -12.41 -25.36
C VAL A 148 -23.09 -11.27 -26.12
N TRP A 149 -22.28 -10.38 -26.69
CA TRP A 149 -22.76 -9.23 -27.46
C TRP A 149 -23.06 -9.65 -28.89
N THR A 150 -24.19 -9.22 -29.42
CA THR A 150 -24.54 -9.39 -30.84
C THR A 150 -24.63 -8.02 -31.50
N GLU A 151 -24.52 -7.96 -32.82
CA GLU A 151 -24.68 -6.70 -33.59
C GLU A 151 -26.04 -6.01 -33.35
N ASN A 152 -27.02 -6.72 -32.80
CA ASN A 152 -28.37 -6.21 -32.52
C ASN A 152 -28.57 -5.70 -31.09
N THR A 153 -27.55 -5.72 -30.22
CA THR A 153 -27.69 -5.21 -28.84
C THR A 153 -27.90 -3.69 -28.87
N PRO A 154 -29.00 -3.16 -28.31
CA PRO A 154 -29.24 -1.73 -28.22
C PRO A 154 -28.10 -0.98 -27.51
N GLU A 155 -27.76 0.22 -28.00
CA GLU A 155 -26.66 1.03 -27.47
C GLU A 155 -26.83 1.37 -25.97
N TRP A 156 -28.08 1.58 -25.52
CA TRP A 156 -28.35 1.87 -24.10
C TRP A 156 -28.05 0.65 -23.21
N GLU A 157 -28.35 -0.56 -23.69
CA GLU A 157 -28.10 -1.81 -22.96
C GLU A 157 -26.60 -2.08 -22.89
N PHE A 158 -25.88 -1.82 -23.99
CA PHE A 158 -24.42 -1.86 -24.02
C PHE A 158 -23.80 -0.89 -23.01
N ARG A 159 -24.27 0.36 -22.97
CA ARG A 159 -23.79 1.37 -22.01
C ARG A 159 -24.06 0.98 -20.57
N GLU A 160 -25.28 0.56 -20.25
CA GLU A 160 -25.65 0.16 -18.89
C GLU A 160 -24.82 -1.04 -18.41
N HIS A 161 -24.60 -2.03 -19.28
CA HIS A 161 -23.74 -3.16 -18.97
C HIS A 161 -22.28 -2.76 -18.78
N HIS A 162 -21.77 -1.87 -19.63
CA HIS A 162 -20.41 -1.37 -19.50
C HIS A 162 -20.23 -0.69 -18.14
N GLU A 163 -21.09 0.29 -17.82
CA GLU A 163 -21.06 1.01 -16.54
C GLU A 163 -21.22 0.09 -15.33
N ARG A 164 -22.09 -0.93 -15.41
CA ARG A 164 -22.22 -1.94 -14.35
C ARG A 164 -20.91 -2.70 -14.17
N GLY A 165 -20.29 -3.15 -15.25
CA GLY A 165 -19.01 -3.86 -15.20
C GLY A 165 -17.88 -3.00 -14.62
N GLU A 166 -17.87 -1.69 -14.90
CA GLU A 166 -16.92 -0.75 -14.29
C GLU A 166 -17.16 -0.59 -12.79
N ARG A 167 -18.42 -0.42 -12.37
CA ARG A 167 -18.80 -0.33 -10.96
C ARG A 167 -18.42 -1.60 -10.20
N GLU A 168 -18.72 -2.77 -10.76
CA GLU A 168 -18.36 -4.06 -10.18
C GLU A 168 -16.84 -4.24 -10.08
N PHE A 169 -16.10 -3.86 -11.12
CA PHE A 169 -14.64 -3.95 -11.10
C PHE A 169 -14.03 -3.03 -10.03
N ARG A 170 -14.51 -1.79 -9.94
CA ARG A 170 -14.08 -0.85 -8.90
C ARG A 170 -14.41 -1.36 -7.51
N ALA A 171 -15.62 -1.86 -7.30
CA ALA A 171 -16.04 -2.43 -6.02
C ALA A 171 -15.18 -3.65 -5.64
N LYS A 172 -14.85 -4.51 -6.61
CA LYS A 172 -13.95 -5.66 -6.41
C LYS A 172 -12.56 -5.21 -6.00
N LEU A 173 -11.97 -4.23 -6.67
CA LEU A 173 -10.66 -3.69 -6.31
C LEU A 173 -10.67 -3.10 -4.89
N LEU A 174 -11.68 -2.29 -4.55
CA LEU A 174 -11.79 -1.67 -3.22
C LEU A 174 -11.95 -2.70 -2.10
N SER A 175 -12.83 -3.69 -2.30
CA SER A 175 -13.08 -4.76 -1.32
C SER A 175 -11.91 -5.71 -1.13
N ASN A 176 -11.07 -5.89 -2.16
CA ASN A 176 -9.91 -6.79 -2.10
C ASN A 176 -8.57 -6.07 -1.92
N ARG A 177 -8.56 -4.73 -1.88
CA ARG A 177 -7.35 -3.90 -1.76
C ARG A 177 -6.45 -4.39 -0.63
N ASP A 178 -7.03 -4.51 0.55
CA ASP A 178 -6.29 -4.80 1.78
C ASP A 178 -5.70 -6.22 1.76
N THR A 179 -6.47 -7.19 1.26
CA THR A 179 -5.99 -8.56 1.06
C THR A 179 -4.88 -8.62 0.01
N GLY A 180 -5.02 -7.91 -1.11
CA GLY A 180 -4.02 -7.83 -2.16
C GLY A 180 -2.70 -7.24 -1.65
N VAL A 181 -2.76 -6.13 -0.92
CA VAL A 181 -1.58 -5.51 -0.30
C VAL A 181 -0.94 -6.44 0.74
N SER A 182 -1.74 -7.16 1.54
CA SER A 182 -1.20 -8.14 2.50
C SER A 182 -0.41 -9.25 1.81
N LEU A 183 -0.93 -9.78 0.70
CA LEU A 183 -0.23 -10.81 -0.10
C LEU A 183 1.10 -10.29 -0.65
N ILE A 184 1.14 -9.03 -1.09
CA ILE A 184 2.36 -8.37 -1.61
C ILE A 184 3.42 -8.25 -0.51
N VAL A 185 3.03 -7.83 0.70
CA VAL A 185 3.95 -7.71 1.84
C VAL A 185 4.42 -9.08 2.32
N GLU A 186 3.52 -10.06 2.38
CA GLU A 186 3.86 -11.43 2.78
C GLU A 186 4.88 -12.07 1.83
N LEU A 187 4.73 -11.87 0.51
CA LEU A 187 5.66 -12.35 -0.52
C LEU A 187 7.11 -11.92 -0.26
N LEU A 188 7.34 -10.76 0.37
CA LEU A 188 8.68 -10.26 0.66
C LEU A 188 9.50 -11.20 1.55
N ARG A 189 8.83 -11.97 2.40
CA ARG A 189 9.47 -12.91 3.34
C ARG A 189 10.08 -14.13 2.65
N TYR A 190 9.65 -14.41 1.42
CA TYR A 190 10.13 -15.54 0.62
C TYR A 190 11.22 -15.13 -0.37
N GLN A 191 11.46 -13.84 -0.53
CA GLN A 191 12.52 -13.38 -1.42
C GLN A 191 13.85 -13.46 -0.67
N GLN A 192 14.80 -14.17 -1.25
CA GLN A 192 16.18 -14.16 -0.79
C GLN A 192 16.83 -12.86 -1.24
N TRP A 193 16.48 -11.76 -0.59
CA TRP A 193 17.15 -10.48 -0.82
C TRP A 193 18.60 -10.63 -0.35
N SER A 194 19.54 -10.68 -1.29
CA SER A 194 20.95 -10.68 -0.96
C SER A 194 21.29 -9.40 -0.20
N THR A 195 21.65 -9.54 1.08
CA THR A 195 22.23 -8.47 1.89
C THR A 195 23.66 -8.22 1.39
N THR A 196 23.78 -7.53 0.26
CA THR A 196 25.04 -6.91 -0.18
C THR A 196 25.25 -5.58 0.51
#